data_AF-A0A6A4C5V2-F1
#
_entry.id   AF-A0A6A4C5V2-F1
#
_cell.length_a   1.000
_cell.length_b   1.000
_cell.length_c   1.000
_cell.angle_alpha   90.00
_cell.angle_beta   90.00
_cell.angle_gamma   90.00
#
_symmetry.space_group_name_H-M   'P 1'
#
loop_
_entity.id
_entity.type
_entity.pdbx_description
1 polymer ?
#
loop_
_entity_poly.entity_id
_entity_poly.type
_entity_poly.pdbx_seq_one_letter_code
_entity_poly.pdbx_strand_id
1 'polypeptide(L)'
;MNFRAVLIAVVASFAAVGADTAIIIPHDQVQPFPQPKPVTDVQKATLKYQPRLKIEDGCHPYPAVQANTVRRVTDDTFVSACSNVYLCHLCCDVY
;
A
#
# COMPACT_ATOMS: atom_id res chain seq x y z
N MET A 1 -28.16 -26.97 -19.65
CA MET A 1 -27.06 -26.19 -19.02
C MET A 1 -27.36 -24.71 -19.16
N ASN A 2 -27.35 -23.97 -18.04
CA ASN A 2 -27.83 -22.58 -17.98
C ASN A 2 -26.72 -21.59 -18.39
N PHE A 3 -26.44 -21.49 -19.69
CA PHE A 3 -25.38 -20.63 -20.26
C PHE A 3 -25.49 -19.16 -19.81
N ARG A 4 -26.72 -18.66 -19.62
CA ARG A 4 -26.99 -17.32 -19.07
C ARG A 4 -26.43 -17.13 -17.66
N ALA A 5 -26.54 -18.15 -16.80
CA ALA A 5 -26.02 -18.08 -15.45
C ALA A 5 -24.49 -18.07 -15.43
N VAL A 6 -23.86 -18.81 -16.35
CA VAL A 6 -22.40 -18.84 -16.51
C VAL A 6 -21.87 -17.47 -16.95
N LEU A 7 -22.53 -16.83 -17.92
CA LEU A 7 -22.11 -15.50 -18.39
C LEU A 7 -22.22 -14.43 -17.30
N ILE A 8 -23.28 -14.46 -16.49
CA ILE A 8 -23.47 -13.50 -15.40
C ILE A 8 -22.38 -13.66 -14.33
N ALA A 9 -22.03 -14.91 -13.99
CA ALA A 9 -20.97 -15.20 -13.01
C ALA A 9 -19.59 -14.68 -13.46
N VAL A 10 -19.27 -14.80 -14.76
CA VAL A 10 -18.01 -14.28 -15.32
C VAL A 10 -17.96 -12.76 -15.30
N VAL A 11 -19.02 -12.05 -15.69
CA VAL A 11 -18.99 -10.58 -15.69
C VAL A 11 -18.88 -10.02 -14.26
N ALA A 12 -19.52 -10.66 -13.29
CA ALA A 12 -19.46 -10.24 -11.89
C ALA A 12 -18.05 -10.34 -11.27
N SER A 13 -17.24 -11.32 -11.67
CA SER A 13 -15.87 -11.47 -11.14
C SER A 13 -14.88 -10.44 -11.69
N PHE A 14 -15.09 -9.92 -12.91
CA PHE A 14 -14.23 -8.87 -13.49
C PHE A 14 -14.49 -7.47 -12.88
N ALA A 15 -15.69 -7.20 -12.39
CA ALA A 15 -16.05 -5.89 -11.84
C ALA A 15 -15.43 -5.59 -10.46
N ALA A 16 -14.83 -6.59 -9.81
CA ALA A 16 -14.23 -6.46 -8.47
C ALA A 16 -12.77 -5.97 -8.48
N VAL A 17 -12.16 -5.75 -9.66
CA VAL A 17 -10.79 -5.21 -9.74
C VAL A 17 -10.83 -3.71 -9.49
N GLY A 18 -10.64 -3.32 -8.23
CA GLY A 18 -10.34 -1.93 -7.89
C GLY A 18 -9.04 -1.50 -8.56
N ALA A 19 -9.11 -0.52 -9.45
CA ALA A 19 -7.92 0.08 -10.06
C ALA A 19 -7.18 0.91 -9.01
N ASP A 20 -6.23 0.27 -8.31
CA ASP A 20 -5.30 0.96 -7.42
C ASP A 20 -4.22 1.65 -8.26
N THR A 21 -4.54 2.84 -8.79
CA THR A 21 -3.57 3.66 -9.50
C THR A 21 -2.72 4.42 -8.49
N ALA A 22 -1.42 4.13 -8.44
CA ALA A 22 -0.46 4.97 -7.73
C ALA A 22 -0.52 6.39 -8.32
N ILE A 23 -0.85 7.38 -7.49
CA ILE A 23 -0.90 8.78 -7.90
C ILE A 23 0.53 9.32 -7.88
N ILE A 24 1.06 9.67 -9.04
CA ILE A 24 2.38 10.30 -9.18
C ILE A 24 2.24 11.79 -8.89
N ILE A 25 3.00 12.30 -7.91
CA ILE A 25 2.98 13.70 -7.47
C ILE A 25 4.40 14.26 -7.58
N PRO A 26 4.59 15.54 -7.96
CA PRO A 26 5.88 16.21 -7.91
C PRO A 26 6.51 16.15 -6.51
N HIS A 27 7.83 15.94 -6.44
CA HIS A 27 8.59 15.72 -5.20
C HIS A 27 8.50 16.85 -4.14
N ASP A 28 8.12 18.04 -4.58
CA ASP A 28 8.03 19.29 -3.81
C ASP A 28 6.59 19.54 -3.32
N GLN A 29 5.64 18.76 -3.81
CA GLN A 29 4.22 18.85 -3.45
C GLN A 29 3.79 17.72 -2.50
N VAL A 30 4.71 16.81 -2.15
CA VAL A 30 4.41 15.71 -1.23
C VAL A 30 4.31 16.24 0.21
N GLN A 31 3.17 16.02 0.85
CA GLN A 31 2.93 16.43 2.24
C GLN A 31 3.66 15.46 3.21
N PRO A 32 4.58 15.95 4.07
CA PRO A 32 5.24 15.11 5.06
C PRO A 32 4.27 14.59 6.13
N PHE A 33 4.54 13.40 6.67
CA PHE A 33 3.86 12.92 7.87
C PHE A 33 4.35 13.68 9.11
N PRO A 34 3.44 14.08 10.01
CA PRO A 34 3.84 14.67 11.28
C PRO A 34 4.57 13.60 12.12
N GLN A 35 5.62 14.01 12.82
CA GLN A 35 6.31 13.11 13.75
C GLN A 35 5.35 12.75 14.90
N PRO A 36 5.03 11.46 15.11
CA PRO A 36 4.08 11.04 16.13
C PRO A 36 4.68 11.24 17.53
N LYS A 37 3.81 11.57 18.50
CA LYS A 37 4.20 11.53 19.92
C LYS A 37 4.45 10.08 20.33
N PRO A 38 5.64 9.72 20.82
CA PRO A 38 5.97 8.34 21.11
C PRO A 38 5.19 7.85 22.33
N VAL A 39 4.38 6.81 22.14
CA VAL A 39 3.59 6.21 23.24
C VAL A 39 4.28 4.94 23.77
N THR A 40 4.86 4.13 22.90
CA THR A 40 5.57 2.90 23.28
C THR A 40 7.06 3.15 23.50
N ASP A 41 7.72 2.32 24.31
CA ASP A 41 9.15 2.46 24.57
C ASP A 41 10.00 2.25 23.33
N VAL A 42 9.53 1.41 22.39
CA VAL A 42 10.15 1.25 21.07
C VAL A 42 10.14 2.58 20.30
N GLN A 43 9.00 3.27 20.25
CA GLN A 43 8.90 4.57 19.56
C GLN A 43 9.76 5.64 20.24
N LYS A 44 9.80 5.65 21.58
CA LYS A 44 10.69 6.56 22.33
C LYS A 44 12.16 6.27 22.00
N ALA A 45 12.55 5.00 21.92
CA ALA A 45 13.89 4.60 21.54
C ALA A 45 14.22 5.00 20.10
N THR A 46 13.30 4.81 19.15
CA THR A 46 13.49 5.24 17.76
C THR A 46 13.77 6.74 17.66
N LEU A 47 13.04 7.58 18.41
CA LEU A 47 13.29 9.02 18.45
C LEU A 47 14.59 9.37 19.17
N LYS A 48 14.89 8.70 20.29
CA LYS A 48 16.10 8.93 21.07
C LYS A 48 17.38 8.60 20.30
N TYR A 49 17.35 7.53 19.51
CA TYR A 49 18.50 7.02 18.76
C TYR A 49 18.43 7.39 17.27
N GLN A 50 17.64 8.40 16.90
CA GLN A 50 17.64 8.91 15.53
C GLN A 50 19.01 9.50 15.19
N PRO A 51 19.68 9.04 14.12
CA PRO A 51 21.01 9.50 13.77
C PRO A 51 20.96 10.94 13.23
N ARG A 52 22.08 11.67 13.38
CA ARG A 52 22.25 12.95 12.70
C ARG A 52 22.74 12.72 11.28
N LEU A 53 22.06 13.33 10.32
CA LEU A 53 22.47 13.32 8.92
C LEU A 53 23.20 14.63 8.60
N LYS A 54 24.44 14.53 8.13
CA LYS A 54 25.16 15.66 7.52
C LYS A 54 25.17 15.43 6.01
N ILE A 55 24.76 16.45 5.26
CA ILE A 55 24.72 16.43 3.79
C ILE A 55 25.82 17.38 3.34
N GLU A 56 26.88 16.82 2.75
CA GLU A 56 28.04 17.60 2.29
C GLU A 56 27.79 18.21 0.91
N ASP A 57 27.06 17.49 0.05
CA ASP A 57 26.70 17.93 -1.30
C ASP A 57 25.47 17.13 -1.79
N GLY A 58 24.79 17.63 -2.83
CA GLY A 58 23.64 17.00 -3.46
C GLY A 58 22.28 17.32 -2.79
N CYS A 59 21.31 16.44 -3.02
CA CYS A 59 19.92 16.66 -2.60
C CYS A 59 19.68 16.36 -1.11
N HIS A 60 18.77 17.14 -0.51
CA HIS A 60 18.25 16.89 0.83
C HIS A 60 17.16 15.80 0.83
N PRO A 61 16.89 15.13 1.96
CA PRO A 61 15.79 14.18 2.07
C PRO A 61 14.44 14.92 1.94
N TYR A 62 13.63 14.49 0.96
CA TYR A 62 12.25 14.92 0.76
C TYR A 62 11.27 13.79 1.13
N PRO A 63 10.04 14.11 1.55
CA PRO A 63 9.02 13.10 1.80
C PRO A 63 8.69 12.33 0.51
N ALA A 64 8.82 11.01 0.56
CA ALA A 64 8.59 10.15 -0.61
C ALA A 64 7.10 9.88 -0.89
N VAL A 65 6.28 9.88 0.16
CA VAL A 65 4.85 9.52 0.09
C VAL A 65 4.04 10.37 1.05
N GLN A 66 2.76 10.52 0.75
CA GLN A 66 1.76 11.13 1.62
C GLN A 66 0.57 10.18 1.81
N ALA A 67 -0.37 10.52 2.70
CA ALA A 67 -1.40 9.59 3.17
C ALA A 67 -2.28 8.95 2.08
N ASN A 68 -2.44 9.60 0.92
CA ASN A 68 -3.30 9.13 -0.18
C ASN A 68 -2.52 8.60 -1.41
N THR A 69 -1.18 8.58 -1.38
CA THR A 69 -0.37 8.12 -2.52
C THR A 69 -0.01 6.64 -2.45
N VAL A 70 -0.12 6.02 -1.27
CA VAL A 70 0.10 4.58 -1.05
C VAL A 70 -0.97 4.06 -0.10
N ARG A 71 -1.88 3.20 -0.57
CA ARG A 71 -2.80 2.50 0.33
C ARG A 71 -1.97 1.51 1.16
N ARG A 72 -2.07 1.56 2.49
CA ARG A 72 -1.63 0.42 3.32
C ARG A 72 -2.38 -0.82 2.82
N VAL A 73 -1.71 -1.97 2.81
CA VAL A 73 -2.38 -3.27 2.78
C VAL A 73 -3.10 -3.45 4.11
N THR A 74 -4.14 -2.67 4.32
CA THR A 74 -5.09 -2.73 5.42
C THR A 74 -6.44 -2.63 4.77
N ASP A 75 -6.78 -3.70 4.06
CA ASP A 75 -8.17 -3.97 3.77
C ASP A 75 -8.31 -5.49 3.89
N ASP A 76 -9.25 -5.92 4.72
CA ASP A 76 -9.55 -7.32 5.06
C ASP A 76 -9.97 -8.16 3.83
N THR A 77 -9.97 -7.54 2.65
CA THR A 77 -10.19 -8.13 1.33
C THR A 77 -9.06 -9.08 0.89
N PHE A 78 -7.82 -8.92 1.36
CA PHE A 78 -6.74 -9.88 1.04
C PHE A 78 -6.86 -11.19 1.85
N VAL A 79 -7.30 -11.11 3.11
CA VAL A 79 -7.51 -12.31 3.94
C VAL A 79 -8.60 -13.20 3.33
N SER A 80 -9.63 -12.61 2.73
CA SER A 80 -10.67 -13.36 2.00
C SER A 80 -10.14 -14.07 0.74
N ALA A 81 -9.10 -13.54 0.08
CA ALA A 81 -8.53 -14.14 -1.14
C ALA A 81 -7.60 -15.33 -0.81
N CYS A 82 -6.93 -15.32 0.35
CA CYS A 82 -6.06 -16.42 0.79
C CYS A 82 -6.80 -17.59 1.47
N SER A 83 -8.08 -17.46 1.83
CA SER A 83 -8.84 -18.56 2.43
C SER A 83 -9.25 -19.66 1.43
N ASN A 84 -9.08 -19.44 0.12
CA ASN A 84 -9.37 -20.45 -0.89
C ASN A 84 -8.08 -20.81 -1.65
N VAL A 85 -7.55 -22.00 -1.40
CA VAL A 85 -6.27 -22.52 -1.95
C VAL A 85 -6.19 -22.40 -3.47
N TYR A 86 -7.32 -22.45 -4.17
CA TYR A 86 -7.37 -22.31 -5.63
C TYR A 86 -7.07 -20.89 -6.15
N LEU A 87 -7.25 -19.85 -5.33
CA LEU A 87 -7.04 -18.45 -5.74
C LEU A 87 -5.60 -17.95 -5.44
N CYS A 88 -4.92 -18.56 -4.46
CA CYS A 88 -3.52 -18.22 -4.14
C CYS A 88 -2.56 -18.44 -5.31
N HIS A 89 -2.82 -19.44 -6.17
CA HIS A 89 -1.94 -19.71 -7.31
C HIS A 89 -1.91 -18.57 -8.32
N LEU A 90 -3.01 -17.81 -8.49
CA LEU A 90 -3.04 -16.68 -9.42
C LEU A 90 -2.33 -15.42 -8.89
N CYS A 91 -2.15 -15.28 -7.56
CA CYS A 91 -1.44 -14.14 -6.99
C CYS A 91 0.09 -14.28 -7.07
N CYS A 92 0.62 -15.50 -7.14
CA CYS A 92 2.07 -15.72 -7.20
C CYS A 92 2.67 -15.69 -8.61
N ASP A 93 1.87 -15.81 -9.67
CA ASP A 93 2.35 -15.77 -11.06
C ASP A 93 2.49 -14.35 -11.65
N VAL A 94 2.29 -13.31 -10.84
CA VAL A 94 2.53 -11.90 -11.24
C VAL A 94 3.75 -11.34 -10.48
N TYR A 95 4.86 -12.08 -10.53
CA TYR A 95 6.20 -11.58 -10.23
C TYR A 95 7.15 -11.87 -11.40
#